data_AF-A0A225UHL9-F1
#
_entry.id   AF-A0A225UHL9-F1
#
_cell.length_a   1.000
_cell.length_b   1.000
_cell.length_c   1.000
_cell.angle_alpha   90.00
_cell.angle_beta   90.00
_cell.angle_gamma   90.00
#
_symmetry.space_group_name_H-M   'P 1'
#
loop_
_entity.id
_entity.type
_entity.pdbx_description
1 polymer ?
#
loop_
_entity_poly.entity_id
_entity_poly.type
_entity_poly.pdbx_seq_one_letter_code
_entity_poly.pdbx_strand_id
1 'polypeptide(L)'
;MFPEPLCREADSQNGDRDNAVPFKPNTNVVYRCNGNATADLEVVVLVEGIDAVTSATIQIRHSYKDILFNHRHVNCVDVDPETGGAVVDFRRFHETKPVEPVCNKVAGGFY
;
A
#
# COMPACT_ATOMS: atom_id res chain seq x y z
N MET A 1 21.49 -9.18 -5.16
CA MET A 1 20.93 -9.92 -6.32
C MET A 1 19.59 -10.46 -5.86
N PHE A 2 18.48 -9.95 -6.41
CA PHE A 2 17.14 -10.38 -6.01
C PHE A 2 16.85 -11.75 -6.62
N PRO A 3 16.12 -12.64 -5.93
CA PRO A 3 15.71 -13.92 -6.50
C PRO A 3 14.91 -13.70 -7.78
N GLU A 4 15.09 -14.56 -8.78
CA GLU A 4 14.33 -14.48 -10.01
C GLU A 4 12.83 -14.61 -9.70
N PRO A 5 11.97 -13.71 -10.20
CA PRO A 5 10.55 -13.77 -9.91
C PRO A 5 10.00 -15.11 -10.40
N LEU A 6 9.30 -15.82 -9.50
CA LEU A 6 8.55 -17.02 -9.85
C LEU A 6 7.56 -16.68 -10.97
N CYS A 7 7.83 -17.27 -12.14
CA CYS A 7 6.99 -17.45 -13.33
C CYS A 7 5.63 -16.70 -13.38
N ARG A 8 5.52 -15.77 -14.34
CA ARG A 8 4.49 -15.49 -15.38
C ARG A 8 3.03 -16.03 -15.31
N GLU A 9 2.63 -16.85 -14.35
CA GLU A 9 1.22 -17.28 -14.21
C GLU A 9 0.30 -16.14 -13.77
N ALA A 10 0.83 -15.10 -13.11
CA ALA A 10 0.09 -13.87 -12.85
C ALA A 10 -0.23 -13.09 -14.15
N ASP A 11 0.69 -13.11 -15.13
CA ASP A 11 0.48 -12.45 -16.43
C ASP A 11 -0.61 -13.12 -17.26
N SER A 12 -0.78 -14.45 -17.14
CA SER A 12 -1.84 -15.18 -17.86
C SER A 12 -3.24 -14.91 -17.29
N GLN A 13 -3.35 -14.46 -16.04
CA GLN A 13 -4.61 -14.04 -15.42
C GLN A 13 -4.93 -12.55 -15.65
N ASN A 14 -3.95 -11.75 -16.09
CA ASN A 14 -4.09 -10.31 -16.31
C ASN A 14 -4.93 -9.94 -17.55
N GLY A 15 -5.34 -10.96 -18.33
CA GLY A 15 -6.24 -10.82 -19.48
C GLY A 15 -7.74 -10.86 -19.14
N ASP A 16 -8.11 -11.17 -17.90
CA ASP A 16 -9.51 -11.31 -17.49
C ASP A 16 -9.91 -10.18 -16.53
N ARG A 17 -10.23 -9.01 -17.10
CA ARG A 17 -10.64 -7.81 -16.35
C ARG A 17 -12.13 -7.81 -15.95
N ASP A 18 -12.90 -8.82 -16.37
CA ASP A 18 -14.34 -8.91 -16.13
C ASP A 18 -14.71 -9.82 -14.95
N ASN A 19 -13.77 -10.63 -14.47
CA ASN A 19 -13.99 -11.42 -13.27
C ASN A 19 -13.86 -10.54 -12.03
N ALA A 20 -15.00 -10.32 -11.37
CA ALA A 20 -15.03 -9.85 -9.99
C ALA A 20 -14.21 -10.83 -9.14
N VAL A 21 -12.99 -10.44 -8.77
CA VAL A 21 -12.20 -11.20 -7.79
C VAL A 21 -13.03 -11.19 -6.50
N PRO A 22 -13.54 -12.34 -6.01
CA PRO A 22 -14.34 -12.34 -4.80
C PRO A 22 -13.47 -11.83 -3.66
N PHE A 23 -13.80 -10.64 -3.15
CA PHE A 23 -13.20 -10.08 -1.94
C PHE A 23 -13.54 -11.03 -0.80
N LYS A 24 -12.59 -11.91 -0.46
CA LYS A 24 -12.62 -12.64 0.80
C LYS A 24 -11.99 -11.71 1.84
N PRO A 25 -12.78 -11.14 2.78
CA PRO A 25 -12.19 -10.44 3.91
C PRO A 25 -11.43 -11.48 4.73
N ASN A 26 -10.12 -11.55 4.53
CA ASN A 26 -9.24 -12.30 5.41
C ASN A 26 -9.14 -11.48 6.71
N THR A 27 -10.13 -11.63 7.60
CA THR A 27 -10.16 -10.99 8.92
C THR A 27 -9.16 -11.65 9.86
N ASN A 28 -7.87 -11.51 9.55
CA ASN A 28 -6.78 -11.72 10.48
C ASN A 28 -5.68 -10.70 10.20
N VAL A 29 -5.94 -9.45 10.58
CA VAL A 29 -4.87 -8.45 10.68
C VAL A 29 -4.77 -8.02 12.14
N VAL A 30 -4.18 -8.90 12.95
CA VAL A 30 -3.67 -8.53 14.27
C VAL A 30 -2.15 -8.37 14.12
N TYR A 31 -1.68 -7.16 13.86
CA TYR A 31 -0.27 -6.84 14.10
C TYR A 31 -0.15 -6.22 15.48
N ARG A 32 -0.01 -7.08 16.50
CA ARG A 32 0.38 -6.65 17.85
C ARG A 32 1.90 -6.58 17.90
N CYS A 33 2.47 -5.55 17.28
CA CYS A 33 3.89 -5.23 17.42
C CYS A 33 4.03 -4.29 18.62
N ASN A 34 4.15 -4.88 19.82
CA ASN A 34 4.44 -4.11 21.02
C ASN A 34 5.84 -3.48 20.88
N GLY A 35 5.91 -2.22 20.45
CA GLY A 35 6.86 -1.19 20.87
C GLY A 35 8.38 -1.40 20.81
N ASN A 36 8.91 -2.57 20.45
CA ASN A 36 10.34 -2.83 20.23
C ASN A 36 10.56 -4.23 19.62
N ALA A 37 10.06 -4.46 18.41
CA ALA A 37 10.27 -5.72 17.72
C ALA A 37 11.56 -5.67 16.89
N THR A 38 12.60 -6.36 17.38
CA THR A 38 13.84 -6.74 16.68
C THR A 38 13.56 -7.80 15.60
N ALA A 39 12.51 -7.61 14.81
CA ALA A 39 12.16 -8.53 13.74
C ALA A 39 12.87 -8.10 12.47
N ASP A 40 13.68 -9.00 11.89
CA ASP A 40 14.22 -8.84 10.53
C ASP A 40 13.08 -9.03 9.53
N LEU A 41 12.29 -7.96 9.35
CA LEU A 41 11.13 -7.90 8.47
C LEU A 41 11.40 -6.89 7.35
N GLU A 42 11.12 -7.32 6.12
CA GLU A 42 11.17 -6.46 4.93
C GLU A 42 9.85 -6.60 4.18
N VAL A 43 9.16 -5.48 3.96
CA VAL A 43 7.91 -5.44 3.18
C VAL A 43 8.25 -5.05 1.76
N VAL A 44 8.10 -5.96 0.81
CA VAL A 44 8.31 -5.70 -0.62
C VAL A 44 6.99 -5.29 -1.26
N VAL A 45 6.98 -4.12 -1.91
CA VAL A 45 5.86 -3.58 -2.66
C VAL A 45 6.19 -3.64 -4.15
N LEU A 46 5.25 -4.19 -4.92
CA LEU A 46 5.32 -4.26 -6.38
C LEU A 46 4.16 -3.45 -6.94
N VAL A 47 4.47 -2.53 -7.85
CA VAL A 47 3.48 -1.73 -8.57
C VAL A 47 3.61 -2.07 -10.05
N GLU A 48 2.53 -2.58 -10.62
CA GLU A 48 2.41 -2.84 -12.05
C GLU A 48 1.50 -1.81 -12.69
N GLY A 49 1.83 -1.42 -13.92
CA GLY A 49 1.08 -0.42 -14.65
C GLY A 49 1.32 -0.52 -16.15
N ILE A 50 0.64 0.33 -16.90
CA ILE A 50 0.85 0.51 -18.32
C ILE A 50 1.41 1.90 -18.54
N ASP A 51 2.54 2.00 -19.25
CA ASP A 51 3.04 3.29 -19.70
C ASP A 51 2.08 3.88 -20.74
N ALA A 52 1.58 5.09 -20.48
CA ALA A 52 0.52 5.68 -21.28
C ALA A 52 0.96 6.00 -22.72
N VAL A 53 2.26 6.23 -22.95
CA VAL A 53 2.78 6.62 -24.28
C VAL A 53 3.07 5.38 -25.12
N THR A 54 3.67 4.34 -24.52
CA THR A 54 4.14 3.15 -25.24
C THR A 54 3.20 1.96 -25.15
N SER A 55 2.19 2.02 -24.28
CA SER A 55 1.31 0.90 -23.92
C SER A 55 2.08 -0.32 -23.37
N ALA A 56 3.35 -0.15 -23.00
CA ALA A 56 4.15 -1.21 -22.43
C ALA A 56 3.74 -1.49 -20.98
N THR A 57 3.77 -2.76 -20.58
CA THR A 57 3.64 -3.15 -19.18
C THR A 57 4.92 -2.75 -18.44
N ILE A 58 4.76 -2.04 -17.32
CA ILE A 58 5.85 -1.63 -16.43
C ILE A 58 5.64 -2.24 -15.05
N GLN A 59 6.74 -2.57 -14.40
CA GLN A 59 6.76 -3.07 -13.02
C GLN A 59 7.83 -2.32 -12.22
N ILE A 60 7.42 -1.73 -11.11
CA ILE A 60 8.28 -1.01 -10.17
C ILE A 60 8.28 -1.76 -8.85
N ARG A 61 9.45 -1.83 -8.20
CA ARG A 61 9.61 -2.50 -6.91
C ARG A 61 10.22 -1.55 -5.90
N HIS A 62 9.73 -1.61 -4.66
CA HIS A 62 10.31 -0.93 -3.52
C HIS A 62 10.22 -1.82 -2.28
N SER A 63 11.12 -1.66 -1.32
CA SER A 63 11.02 -2.38 -0.07
C SER A 63 11.18 -1.48 1.14
N TYR A 64 10.32 -1.71 2.14
CA TYR A 64 10.33 -0.99 3.41
C TYR A 64 10.91 -1.89 4.50
N LYS A 65 11.91 -1.37 5.20
CA LYS A 65 12.47 -1.96 6.42
C LYS A 65 12.09 -1.14 7.66
N ASP A 66 11.86 0.15 7.47
CA ASP A 66 11.58 1.11 8.54
C ASP A 66 10.06 1.36 8.66
N ILE A 67 9.39 0.53 9.45
CA ILE A 67 7.94 0.62 9.65
C ILE A 67 7.63 1.45 10.90
N LEU A 68 7.05 2.64 10.70
CA LEU A 68 6.60 3.51 11.78
C LEU A 68 5.17 3.16 12.21
N PHE A 69 5.04 2.47 13.35
CA PHE A 69 3.73 2.22 13.94
C PHE A 69 3.10 3.52 14.47
N ASN A 70 1.77 3.58 14.47
CA ASN A 70 0.98 4.73 14.94
C ASN A 70 1.34 6.05 14.25
N HIS A 71 1.78 6.00 12.99
CA HIS A 71 2.02 7.17 12.15
C HIS A 71 1.06 7.18 10.98
N ARG A 72 0.73 8.38 10.50
CA ARG A 72 -0.08 8.60 9.30
C ARG A 72 0.65 9.57 8.37
N HIS A 73 0.60 9.32 7.07
CA HIS A 73 1.05 10.29 6.08
C HIS A 73 0.26 11.60 6.19
N VAL A 74 0.97 12.71 6.00
CA VAL A 74 0.35 14.03 5.86
C VAL A 74 -0.39 14.08 4.52
N ASN A 75 -1.55 14.75 4.48
CA ASN A 75 -2.24 14.94 3.21
C ASN A 75 -1.36 15.80 2.30
N CYS A 76 -1.03 15.29 1.12
CA CYS A 76 -0.21 15.98 0.13
C CYS A 76 -1.03 16.57 -1.01
N VAL A 77 -2.35 16.39 -1.04
CA VAL A 77 -3.24 16.87 -2.10
C VAL A 77 -4.19 17.93 -1.55
N ASP A 78 -4.16 19.10 -2.18
CA ASP A 78 -5.08 20.22 -1.92
C ASP A 78 -5.90 20.54 -3.18
N VAL A 79 -6.95 21.33 -3.01
CA VAL A 79 -7.73 21.88 -4.12
C VAL A 79 -7.27 23.31 -4.36
N ASP A 80 -6.90 23.63 -5.60
CA ASP A 80 -6.61 25.00 -6.02
C ASP A 80 -7.88 25.87 -5.87
N PRO A 81 -7.84 26.93 -5.05
CA PRO A 81 -9.00 27.78 -4.82
C PRO A 81 -9.48 28.54 -6.06
N GLU A 82 -8.60 28.79 -7.04
CA GLU A 82 -8.97 29.55 -8.24
C GLU A 82 -9.50 28.64 -9.35
N THR A 83 -8.84 27.51 -9.60
CA THR A 83 -9.17 26.62 -10.72
C THR A 83 -10.04 25.43 -10.33
N GLY A 84 -10.10 25.09 -9.04
CA GLY A 84 -10.70 23.85 -8.54
C GLY A 84 -9.87 22.59 -8.85
N GLY A 85 -8.67 22.73 -9.42
CA GLY A 85 -7.78 21.62 -9.76
C GLY A 85 -7.15 20.95 -8.54
N ALA A 86 -6.73 19.70 -8.68
CA ALA A 86 -5.96 19.00 -7.64
C ALA A 86 -4.49 19.43 -7.69
N VAL A 87 -3.96 19.93 -6.57
CA VAL A 87 -2.56 20.34 -6.42
C VAL A 87 -1.85 19.36 -5.50
N VAL A 88 -0.82 18.70 -6.03
CA VAL A 88 -0.01 17.73 -5.27
C VAL A 88 1.29 18.41 -4.81
N ASP A 89 1.51 18.45 -3.50
CA ASP A 89 2.78 18.91 -2.92
C ASP A 89 3.67 17.71 -2.58
N PHE A 90 4.64 17.43 -3.46
CA PHE A 90 5.57 16.31 -3.31
C PHE A 90 6.50 16.44 -2.10
N ARG A 91 6.66 17.63 -1.50
CA ARG A 91 7.46 17.79 -0.28
C ARG A 91 6.82 17.08 0.92
N ARG A 92 5.48 17.00 0.93
CA ARG A 92 4.70 16.29 1.97
C ARG A 92 4.55 14.80 1.70
N PHE A 93 5.00 14.30 0.54
CA PHE A 93 4.72 12.92 0.11
C PHE A 93 5.28 11.87 1.08
N HIS A 94 6.49 12.07 1.58
CA HIS A 94 7.11 11.18 2.57
C HIS A 94 6.86 11.60 4.02
N GLU A 95 6.19 12.73 4.24
CA GLU A 95 5.99 13.27 5.58
C GLU A 95 4.95 12.43 6.33
N THR A 96 5.26 12.08 7.58
CA THR A 96 4.35 11.38 8.48
C THR A 96 4.25 12.13 9.80
N LYS A 97 3.11 11.96 10.46
CA LYS A 97 2.89 12.48 11.82
C LYS A 97 2.41 11.37 12.76
N PRO A 98 2.81 11.43 14.04
CA PRO A 98 2.25 10.55 15.06
C PRO A 98 0.73 10.73 15.15
N VAL A 99 0.01 9.63 15.36
CA VAL A 99 -1.43 9.62 15.61
C VAL A 99 -1.67 8.79 16.86
N GLU A 100 -2.56 9.28 17.72
CA GLU A 100 -2.94 8.50 18.90
C GLU A 100 -3.56 7.16 18.47
N PRO A 101 -3.17 6.05 19.10
CA PRO A 101 -3.74 4.75 18.78
C PRO A 101 -5.21 4.75 19.18
N VAL A 102 -6.09 4.91 18.19
CA VAL A 102 -7.49 4.53 18.36
C VAL A 102 -7.49 3.01 18.40
N CYS A 103 -7.49 2.45 19.60
CA CYS A 103 -7.71 1.02 19.79
C CYS A 103 -9.14 0.72 19.32
N ASN A 104 -9.28 0.39 18.03
CA ASN A 104 -10.47 -0.26 17.53
C ASN A 104 -10.50 -1.63 18.20
N LYS A 105 -11.16 -1.71 19.35
CA LYS A 105 -11.64 -2.98 19.87
C LYS A 105 -12.55 -3.53 18.78
N VAL A 106 -12.03 -4.42 17.95
CA VAL A 106 -12.89 -5.29 17.15
C VAL A 106 -13.60 -6.14 18.19
N ALA A 107 -14.80 -5.71 18.58
CA ALA A 107 -15.63 -6.46 19.50
C ALA A 107 -15.89 -7.80 18.82
N GLY A 108 -15.21 -8.85 19.30
CA GLY A 108 -15.50 -10.22 18.93
C GLY A 108 -16.89 -10.57 19.43
N GLY A 109 -17.91 -10.21 18.65
CA GLY A 109 -19.27 -10.69 18.78
C GLY A 109 -19.55 -11.60 17.61
N PHE A 110 -19.16 -12.87 17.73
CA PHE A 110 -19.63 -13.93 16.85
C PHE A 110 -20.94 -14.47 17.45
N TYR A 111 -22.01 -14.45 16.66
CA TYR A 111 -23.19 -15.30 16.84
C TYR A 111 -23.05 -16.56 16.00
#